data_AF-A0A7V8Z9X9-F1
#
_entry.id   AF-A0A7V8Z9X9-F1
#
_cell.length_a   1.000
_cell.length_b   1.000
_cell.length_c   1.000
_cell.angle_alpha   90.00
_cell.angle_beta   90.00
_cell.angle_gamma   90.00
#
_symmetry.space_group_name_H-M   'P 1'
#
loop_
_entity.id
_entity.type
_entity.pdbx_description
1 polymer ?
#
loop_
_entity_poly.entity_id
_entity_poly.type
_entity_poly.pdbx_seq_one_letter_code
_entity_poly.pdbx_strand_id
1 'polypeptide(L)'
;SIGAVGSMLIYPDGRLQEAGGGVWIDGTAFNYGHRQDPEDRKFNYRREVDYCSASSLLVRKDLFERLGGFDARYAPAYYEDTDLCFGIRSLGFKVMYQPMSRVIHYEGITAGTDINAGFKRYQEINRHQFVEKWKETLRHEHLENDPDNVEIVANRRRGPRILVFDKEMLMPDRDSGSLRMQLILKSLTRRWRPVFIPLYASNAPKYEKLLGKDGIEVVELADYKRLIKEGDVYAVILSRAAVADALLPTIRKLDHSIKIIFDTVDVHFLRLEREYELTGNEEYAEEAMLLKKQETHMARLSDQVWCVTEDDKKVLEREAPGANFEIIPNIHALHGRGKSFAEREGLLFIGNFNHRPNNDAVHFFMKEILPRLKERIPGVKFHLVGSNMSDEVTKYNSEDVVVMGYVPDVAPLFHSCRVFVSPLRYGGGMKGKIGQAISYGLPVVTTAIGAEGMGLRHNHEALIADETENFIEAVCQAYTDAQLWQRLADNGYRHIQDSYTPRVVEEKIRVAIEQLGKRGEKRDKHLETIENQVFSNEVKADSATN
;
A
#
# COMPACT_ATOMS: atom_id res chain seq x y z
N SER A 1 3.37 -4.48 20.23
CA SER A 1 4.37 -3.59 19.59
C SER A 1 5.60 -4.39 19.12
N ILE A 2 6.62 -3.78 18.50
CA ILE A 2 7.90 -4.49 18.22
C ILE A 2 8.76 -4.51 19.49
N GLY A 3 9.35 -5.66 19.83
CA GLY A 3 10.21 -5.85 21.00
C GLY A 3 11.66 -6.19 20.68
N ALA A 4 11.89 -6.97 19.61
CA ALA A 4 13.23 -7.23 19.08
C ALA A 4 13.24 -7.21 17.54
N VAL A 5 14.41 -6.92 16.97
CA VAL A 5 14.68 -6.95 15.52
C VAL A 5 16.01 -7.66 15.24
N GLY A 6 15.99 -8.68 14.38
CA GLY A 6 17.19 -9.37 13.91
C GLY A 6 17.58 -9.02 12.47
N SER A 7 18.88 -9.09 12.18
CA SER A 7 19.45 -8.90 10.83
C SER A 7 19.37 -10.17 9.98
N MET A 8 19.57 -10.04 8.67
CA MET A 8 19.98 -11.16 7.81
C MET A 8 21.44 -11.53 8.13
N LEU A 9 21.67 -12.78 8.52
CA LEU A 9 23.01 -13.33 8.73
C LEU A 9 23.50 -14.04 7.47
N ILE A 10 24.72 -13.76 7.06
CA ILE A 10 25.33 -14.28 5.82
C ILE A 10 26.69 -14.89 6.17
N TYR A 11 26.98 -16.05 5.61
CA TYR A 11 28.28 -16.70 5.75
C TYR A 11 29.39 -15.91 5.01
N PRO A 12 30.67 -16.06 5.40
CA PRO A 12 31.79 -15.45 4.68
C PRO A 12 31.96 -15.91 3.22
N ASP A 13 31.27 -16.99 2.82
CA ASP A 13 31.21 -17.47 1.43
C ASP A 13 30.06 -16.88 0.61
N GLY A 14 29.31 -15.94 1.17
CA GLY A 14 28.19 -15.24 0.54
C GLY A 14 26.83 -15.94 0.64
N ARG A 15 26.76 -17.17 1.16
CA ARG A 15 25.47 -17.88 1.33
C ARG A 15 24.71 -17.38 2.55
N LEU A 16 23.38 -17.43 2.48
CA LEU A 16 22.52 -17.08 3.60
C LEU A 16 22.76 -18.04 4.79
N GLN A 17 22.99 -17.50 5.98
CA GLN A 17 23.00 -18.30 7.22
C GLN A 17 21.61 -18.32 7.85
N GLU A 18 20.99 -17.15 8.00
CA GLU A 18 19.70 -16.99 8.67
C GLU A 18 18.93 -15.78 8.10
N ALA A 19 17.70 -16.03 7.64
CA ALA A 19 16.71 -15.00 7.33
C ALA A 19 15.61 -14.93 8.41
N GLY A 20 16.02 -14.92 9.69
CA GLY A 20 15.16 -15.22 10.84
C GLY A 20 15.03 -16.72 11.14
N GLY A 21 14.73 -17.05 12.40
CA GLY A 21 14.61 -18.42 12.90
C GLY A 21 13.17 -18.90 13.09
N GLY A 22 12.96 -20.21 12.91
CA GLY A 22 11.72 -20.94 13.16
C GLY A 22 11.91 -22.04 14.20
N VAL A 23 10.85 -22.43 14.91
CA VAL A 23 10.90 -23.48 15.94
C VAL A 23 9.79 -24.50 15.70
N TRP A 24 10.04 -25.77 16.00
CA TRP A 24 9.07 -26.87 15.91
C TRP A 24 8.46 -27.23 17.28
N ILE A 25 7.41 -28.04 17.32
CA ILE A 25 6.71 -28.44 18.57
C ILE A 25 7.60 -29.26 19.54
N ASP A 26 8.61 -29.96 19.01
CA ASP A 26 9.66 -30.66 19.78
C ASP A 26 10.73 -29.69 20.33
N GLY A 27 10.55 -28.39 20.14
CA GLY A 27 11.49 -27.32 20.49
C GLY A 27 12.70 -27.21 19.58
N THR A 28 12.85 -28.06 18.55
CA THR A 28 13.97 -27.97 17.62
C THR A 28 13.92 -26.64 16.85
N ALA A 29 14.99 -25.87 16.93
CA ALA A 29 15.13 -24.58 16.26
C ALA A 29 15.87 -24.72 14.91
N PHE A 30 15.50 -23.90 13.91
CA PHE A 30 16.15 -23.86 12.60
C PHE A 30 16.27 -22.44 12.04
N ASN A 31 17.33 -22.21 11.28
CA ASN A 31 17.59 -20.95 10.58
C ASN A 31 16.95 -21.00 9.18
N TYR A 32 15.94 -20.17 8.92
CA TYR A 32 15.25 -20.17 7.63
C TYR A 32 16.19 -19.66 6.53
N GLY A 33 16.23 -20.39 5.41
CA GLY A 33 17.10 -20.09 4.28
C GLY A 33 18.56 -20.54 4.41
N HIS A 34 18.92 -21.28 5.45
CA HIS A 34 20.28 -21.79 5.66
C HIS A 34 20.91 -22.41 4.39
N ARG A 35 22.04 -21.83 3.97
CA ARG A 35 22.88 -22.11 2.79
C ARG A 35 22.23 -21.87 1.42
N GLN A 36 21.09 -21.18 1.37
CA GLN A 36 20.47 -20.70 0.12
C GLN A 36 21.06 -19.34 -0.32
N ASP A 37 20.56 -18.80 -1.43
CA ASP A 37 20.94 -17.48 -1.95
C ASP A 37 20.26 -16.35 -1.13
N PRO A 38 21.01 -15.40 -0.54
CA PRO A 38 20.42 -14.28 0.20
C PRO A 38 19.70 -13.24 -0.68
N GLU A 39 19.82 -13.29 -2.02
CA GLU A 39 19.09 -12.40 -2.94
C GLU A 39 17.73 -12.98 -3.39
N ASP A 40 17.38 -14.23 -3.04
CA ASP A 40 16.05 -14.78 -3.32
C ASP A 40 14.96 -13.92 -2.65
N ARG A 41 13.95 -13.52 -3.43
CA ARG A 41 12.90 -12.60 -2.99
C ARG A 41 12.16 -13.07 -1.74
N LYS A 42 12.04 -14.38 -1.50
CA LYS A 42 11.37 -14.92 -0.31
C LYS A 42 12.08 -14.57 1.00
N PHE A 43 13.38 -14.23 0.94
CA PHE A 43 14.16 -13.74 2.09
C PHE A 43 14.22 -12.22 2.21
N ASN A 44 13.73 -11.47 1.21
CA ASN A 44 13.99 -10.03 1.07
C ASN A 44 12.81 -9.12 1.47
N TYR A 45 11.85 -9.64 2.24
CA TYR A 45 10.83 -8.83 2.93
C TYR A 45 10.89 -8.96 4.45
N ARG A 46 10.55 -7.85 5.13
CA ARG A 46 10.41 -7.78 6.59
C ARG A 46 9.22 -8.62 7.05
N ARG A 47 9.43 -9.53 8.01
CA ARG A 47 8.37 -10.36 8.59
C ARG A 47 8.58 -10.62 10.08
N GLU A 48 7.50 -11.04 10.73
CA GLU A 48 7.55 -11.53 12.11
C GLU A 48 7.98 -13.00 12.11
N VAL A 49 8.85 -13.36 13.06
CA VAL A 49 9.49 -14.68 13.15
C VAL A 49 9.46 -15.19 14.59
N ASP A 50 9.79 -16.46 14.80
CA ASP A 50 9.78 -17.06 16.13
C ASP A 50 11.01 -16.60 16.95
N TYR A 51 12.20 -16.53 16.35
CA TYR A 51 13.40 -15.92 16.95
C TYR A 51 14.33 -15.32 15.88
N CYS A 52 15.37 -14.61 16.31
CA CYS A 52 16.57 -14.32 15.51
C CYS A 52 17.82 -14.51 16.39
N SER A 53 18.93 -15.01 15.84
CA SER A 53 20.12 -15.32 16.65
C SER A 53 20.78 -14.07 17.26
N ALA A 54 21.34 -14.21 18.47
CA ALA A 54 22.03 -13.13 19.19
C ALA A 54 23.21 -12.51 18.43
N SER A 55 23.78 -13.19 17.41
CA SER A 55 24.82 -12.67 16.51
C SER A 55 24.48 -11.32 15.89
N SER A 56 23.20 -10.97 15.72
CA SER A 56 22.77 -9.60 15.38
C SER A 56 21.32 -9.34 15.78
N LEU A 57 21.09 -9.15 17.08
CA LEU A 57 19.76 -8.92 17.67
C LEU A 57 19.69 -7.56 18.39
N LEU A 58 18.81 -6.66 17.93
CA LEU A 58 18.48 -5.40 18.60
C LEU A 58 17.24 -5.60 19.47
N VAL A 59 17.36 -5.42 20.79
CA VAL A 59 16.26 -5.63 21.76
C VAL A 59 15.90 -4.32 22.45
N ARG A 60 14.60 -4.10 22.71
CA ARG A 60 14.12 -3.04 23.60
C ARG A 60 14.66 -3.22 25.01
N LYS A 61 15.41 -2.23 25.49
CA LYS A 61 16.03 -2.23 26.83
C LYS A 61 15.02 -2.55 27.94
N ASP A 62 13.85 -1.93 27.92
CA ASP A 62 12.80 -2.10 28.94
C ASP A 62 12.21 -3.51 28.98
N LEU A 63 12.23 -4.23 27.84
CA LEU A 63 11.83 -5.64 27.78
C LEU A 63 12.96 -6.56 28.25
N PHE A 64 14.20 -6.27 27.84
CA PHE A 64 15.38 -7.04 28.26
C PHE A 64 15.55 -7.01 29.79
N GLU A 65 15.46 -5.82 30.40
CA GLU A 65 15.53 -5.66 31.87
C GLU A 65 14.34 -6.33 32.57
N ARG A 66 13.11 -6.21 32.03
CA ARG A 66 11.91 -6.86 32.59
C ARG A 66 11.95 -8.39 32.54
N LEU A 67 12.67 -8.95 31.57
CA LEU A 67 12.83 -10.40 31.39
C LEU A 67 14.03 -10.97 32.15
N GLY A 68 14.87 -10.13 32.77
CA GLY A 68 16.10 -10.55 33.45
C GLY A 68 17.30 -10.79 32.52
N GLY A 69 17.21 -10.37 31.25
CA GLY A 69 18.23 -10.56 30.23
C GLY A 69 18.22 -11.98 29.64
N PHE A 70 19.40 -12.55 29.42
CA PHE A 70 19.55 -13.94 28.97
C PHE A 70 19.38 -14.91 30.14
N ASP A 71 18.49 -15.91 30.00
CA ASP A 71 18.16 -16.86 31.05
C ASP A 71 19.34 -17.82 31.32
N ALA A 72 19.90 -17.76 32.53
CA ALA A 72 21.12 -18.47 32.91
C ALA A 72 21.01 -20.01 32.85
N ARG A 73 19.79 -20.58 32.72
CA ARG A 73 19.59 -22.01 32.46
C ARG A 73 20.30 -22.52 31.21
N TYR A 74 20.45 -21.66 30.20
CA TYR A 74 21.03 -22.03 28.92
C TYR A 74 22.56 -21.86 28.86
N ALA A 75 23.19 -21.45 29.96
CA ALA A 75 24.64 -21.33 30.02
C ALA A 75 25.33 -22.70 29.76
N PRO A 76 26.39 -22.75 28.93
CA PRO A 76 27.14 -21.61 28.39
C PRO A 76 26.73 -21.16 26.97
N ALA A 77 25.83 -21.85 26.27
CA ALA A 77 25.39 -21.52 24.90
C ALA A 77 24.16 -22.35 24.46
N TYR A 78 23.46 -21.84 23.44
CA TYR A 78 22.27 -22.36 22.76
C TYR A 78 20.95 -22.22 23.55
N TYR A 79 19.94 -21.64 22.87
CA TYR A 79 18.58 -21.32 23.32
C TYR A 79 18.43 -20.06 24.19
N GLU A 80 19.49 -19.38 24.60
CA GLU A 80 19.40 -18.12 25.35
C GLU A 80 18.68 -17.00 24.57
N ASP A 81 18.87 -16.95 23.25
CA ASP A 81 18.31 -15.98 22.33
C ASP A 81 16.91 -16.37 21.82
N THR A 82 16.71 -17.65 21.49
CA THR A 82 15.38 -18.23 21.25
C THR A 82 14.48 -18.02 22.47
N ASP A 83 14.98 -18.19 23.69
CA ASP A 83 14.21 -17.97 24.90
C ASP A 83 13.88 -16.50 25.16
N LEU A 84 14.86 -15.60 25.02
CA LEU A 84 14.66 -14.16 25.13
C LEU A 84 13.61 -13.67 24.11
N CYS A 85 13.67 -14.17 22.87
CA CYS A 85 12.66 -13.91 21.86
C CYS A 85 11.25 -14.34 22.32
N PHE A 86 11.12 -15.42 23.10
CA PHE A 86 9.83 -15.84 23.64
C PHE A 86 9.38 -15.15 24.92
N GLY A 87 10.31 -14.69 25.76
CA GLY A 87 9.98 -13.70 26.78
C GLY A 87 9.38 -12.44 26.15
N ILE A 88 9.87 -12.04 24.98
CA ILE A 88 9.31 -10.92 24.21
C ILE A 88 7.94 -11.28 23.59
N ARG A 89 7.80 -12.48 22.99
CA ARG A 89 6.51 -13.01 22.47
C ARG A 89 5.42 -13.00 23.55
N SER A 90 5.69 -13.57 24.72
CA SER A 90 4.70 -13.74 25.80
C SER A 90 4.26 -12.43 26.47
N LEU A 91 5.03 -11.35 26.32
CA LEU A 91 4.65 -10.01 26.72
C LEU A 91 3.80 -9.25 25.68
N GLY A 92 3.42 -9.89 24.57
CA GLY A 92 2.64 -9.27 23.48
C GLY A 92 3.48 -8.42 22.52
N PHE A 93 4.79 -8.68 22.43
CA PHE A 93 5.70 -7.99 21.54
C PHE A 93 6.20 -8.88 20.40
N LYS A 94 6.31 -8.30 19.21
CA LYS A 94 6.75 -8.96 17.98
C LYS A 94 8.27 -9.04 17.92
N VAL A 95 8.79 -10.18 17.47
CA VAL A 95 10.18 -10.38 17.05
C VAL A 95 10.22 -10.29 15.53
N MET A 96 11.00 -9.36 14.99
CA MET A 96 10.96 -9.01 13.56
C MET A 96 12.28 -9.32 12.87
N TYR A 97 12.22 -9.99 11.73
CA TYR A 97 13.34 -10.12 10.81
C TYR A 97 13.42 -8.90 9.87
N GLN A 98 14.61 -8.33 9.70
CA GLN A 98 14.88 -7.17 8.85
C GLN A 98 15.97 -7.46 7.78
N PRO A 99 15.58 -7.80 6.54
CA PRO A 99 16.53 -8.15 5.48
C PRO A 99 17.43 -6.99 5.01
N MET A 100 17.06 -5.74 5.27
CA MET A 100 17.89 -4.58 4.92
C MET A 100 19.10 -4.39 5.86
N SER A 101 19.09 -5.03 7.04
CA SER A 101 20.23 -5.10 7.94
C SER A 101 20.95 -6.42 7.64
N ARG A 102 22.20 -6.37 7.15
CA ARG A 102 22.92 -7.56 6.65
C ARG A 102 24.27 -7.66 7.33
N VAL A 103 24.55 -8.80 7.95
CA VAL A 103 25.76 -9.03 8.75
C VAL A 103 26.47 -10.28 8.23
N ILE A 104 27.75 -10.14 7.87
CA ILE A 104 28.61 -11.29 7.61
C ILE A 104 29.05 -11.86 8.96
N HIS A 105 28.67 -13.11 9.25
CA HIS A 105 28.88 -13.75 10.54
C HIS A 105 29.72 -15.02 10.39
N TYR A 106 30.82 -15.07 11.13
CA TYR A 106 31.80 -16.16 11.10
C TYR A 106 31.41 -17.25 12.13
N GLU A 107 30.35 -17.99 11.82
CA GLU A 107 29.80 -19.03 12.67
C GLU A 107 30.85 -20.08 13.11
N GLY A 108 30.76 -20.53 14.36
CA GLY A 108 31.49 -21.71 14.84
C GLY A 108 32.97 -21.52 15.21
N ILE A 109 33.60 -20.37 14.89
CA ILE A 109 35.04 -20.12 15.17
C ILE A 109 35.41 -20.37 16.64
N THR A 110 34.53 -20.06 17.58
CA THR A 110 34.74 -20.24 19.03
C THR A 110 34.09 -21.51 19.62
N ALA A 111 33.15 -22.14 18.92
CA ALA A 111 32.27 -23.18 19.49
C ALA A 111 32.56 -24.61 18.98
N GLY A 112 33.18 -24.75 17.80
CA GLY A 112 33.42 -26.03 17.14
C GLY A 112 32.21 -26.57 16.36
N THR A 113 32.45 -27.62 15.56
CA THR A 113 31.44 -28.17 14.62
C THR A 113 30.89 -29.54 15.01
N ASP A 114 31.58 -30.30 15.87
CA ASP A 114 31.13 -31.61 16.40
C ASP A 114 29.99 -31.44 17.40
N ILE A 115 29.05 -32.39 17.41
CA ILE A 115 27.90 -32.47 18.33
C ILE A 115 28.19 -33.37 19.55
N ASN A 116 29.17 -34.28 19.45
CA ASN A 116 29.53 -35.22 20.53
C ASN A 116 30.60 -34.65 21.48
N ALA A 117 31.39 -33.67 21.03
CA ALA A 117 32.36 -32.93 21.84
C ALA A 117 32.33 -31.43 21.54
N GLY A 118 32.59 -30.60 22.56
CA GLY A 118 32.55 -29.13 22.45
C GLY A 118 31.21 -28.52 22.88
N PHE A 119 30.94 -27.29 22.43
CA PHE A 119 29.78 -26.51 22.91
C PHE A 119 28.43 -27.01 22.36
N LYS A 120 28.38 -27.58 21.15
CA LYS A 120 27.11 -27.98 20.51
C LYS A 120 26.29 -29.00 21.30
N ARG A 121 26.91 -29.81 22.17
CA ARG A 121 26.16 -30.74 23.05
C ARG A 121 25.09 -30.02 23.89
N TYR A 122 25.32 -28.74 24.23
CA TYR A 122 24.36 -27.94 24.98
C TYR A 122 23.10 -27.62 24.17
N GLN A 123 23.14 -27.65 22.83
CA GLN A 123 21.95 -27.48 22.00
C GLN A 123 20.87 -28.52 22.33
N GLU A 124 21.22 -29.80 22.51
CA GLU A 124 20.23 -30.83 22.86
C GLU A 124 19.82 -30.77 24.33
N ILE A 125 20.77 -30.55 25.24
CA ILE A 125 20.50 -30.39 26.68
C ILE A 125 19.54 -29.21 26.92
N ASN A 126 19.76 -28.09 26.24
CA ASN A 126 18.99 -26.87 26.39
C ASN A 126 17.65 -26.92 25.64
N ARG A 127 17.55 -27.68 24.53
CA ARG A 127 16.26 -27.97 23.89
C ARG A 127 15.28 -28.57 24.89
N HIS A 128 15.69 -29.55 25.71
CA HIS A 128 14.83 -30.12 26.74
C HIS A 128 14.39 -29.09 27.81
N GLN A 129 15.30 -28.22 28.27
CA GLN A 129 14.96 -27.15 29.22
C GLN A 129 13.96 -26.15 28.64
N PHE A 130 14.17 -25.76 27.38
CA PHE A 130 13.34 -24.84 26.62
C PHE A 130 11.94 -25.42 26.34
N VAL A 131 11.87 -26.71 25.96
CA VAL A 131 10.59 -27.42 25.74
C VAL A 131 9.75 -27.47 27.01
N GLU A 132 10.35 -27.76 28.18
CA GLU A 132 9.56 -27.79 29.42
C GLU A 132 9.11 -26.38 29.86
N LYS A 133 9.93 -25.35 29.59
CA LYS A 133 9.56 -23.94 29.88
C LYS A 133 8.45 -23.41 28.99
N TRP A 134 8.48 -23.72 27.68
CA TRP A 134 7.56 -23.17 26.68
C TRP A 134 6.51 -24.16 26.18
N LYS A 135 6.38 -25.30 26.86
CA LYS A 135 5.53 -26.47 26.56
C LYS A 135 4.17 -26.15 25.94
N GLU A 136 3.40 -25.28 26.60
CA GLU A 136 2.05 -24.93 26.14
C GLU A 136 2.07 -23.99 24.92
N THR A 137 3.02 -23.05 24.85
CA THR A 137 3.21 -22.19 23.66
C THR A 137 3.66 -23.01 22.45
N LEU A 138 4.50 -24.03 22.65
CA LEU A 138 4.86 -24.98 21.61
C LEU A 138 3.61 -25.76 21.16
N ARG A 139 2.89 -26.39 22.09
CA ARG A 139 1.65 -27.15 21.80
C ARG A 139 0.55 -26.36 21.09
N HIS A 140 0.40 -25.07 21.39
CA HIS A 140 -0.68 -24.25 20.82
C HIS A 140 -0.30 -23.50 19.53
N GLU A 141 0.98 -23.19 19.31
CA GLU A 141 1.40 -22.33 18.18
C GLU A 141 2.35 -23.00 17.17
N HIS A 142 2.75 -24.27 17.38
CA HIS A 142 3.85 -24.92 16.64
C HIS A 142 3.43 -26.21 15.94
N LEU A 143 4.02 -26.44 14.76
CA LEU A 143 3.83 -27.62 13.95
C LEU A 143 4.85 -28.72 14.31
N GLU A 144 4.53 -29.96 13.94
CA GLU A 144 5.49 -31.07 13.95
C GLU A 144 6.70 -30.78 13.06
N ASN A 145 7.83 -31.42 13.37
CA ASN A 145 9.13 -31.19 12.73
C ASN A 145 9.17 -31.86 11.34
N ASP A 146 8.58 -31.17 10.37
CA ASP A 146 8.39 -31.63 8.99
C ASP A 146 9.05 -30.65 7.99
N PRO A 147 10.05 -31.09 7.20
CA PRO A 147 10.71 -30.26 6.19
C PRO A 147 9.78 -29.56 5.19
N ASP A 148 8.64 -30.16 4.83
CA ASP A 148 7.70 -29.57 3.86
C ASP A 148 6.95 -28.36 4.46
N ASN A 149 6.87 -28.27 5.80
CA ASN A 149 6.21 -27.19 6.53
C ASN A 149 7.13 -25.99 6.85
N VAL A 150 8.41 -26.00 6.43
CA VAL A 150 9.40 -24.93 6.72
C VAL A 150 8.92 -23.53 6.29
N GLU A 151 8.32 -23.41 5.10
CA GLU A 151 7.83 -22.15 4.54
C GLU A 151 6.62 -21.59 5.31
N ILE A 152 5.76 -22.49 5.80
CA ILE A 152 4.60 -22.17 6.64
C ILE A 152 5.09 -21.70 8.01
N VAL A 153 6.04 -22.41 8.63
CA VAL A 153 6.62 -22.01 9.91
C VAL A 153 7.27 -20.64 9.83
N ALA A 154 8.10 -20.39 8.81
CA ALA A 154 8.83 -19.12 8.64
C ALA A 154 7.91 -17.90 8.44
N ASN A 155 6.60 -18.11 8.24
CA ASN A 155 5.60 -17.07 7.97
C ASN A 155 4.33 -17.15 8.85
N ARG A 156 4.25 -18.08 9.80
CA ARG A 156 2.98 -18.42 10.49
C ARG A 156 2.27 -17.24 11.17
N ARG A 157 3.03 -16.23 11.62
CA ARG A 157 2.52 -15.05 12.36
C ARG A 157 1.96 -13.93 11.46
N ARG A 158 1.67 -14.22 10.18
CA ARG A 158 1.23 -13.21 9.18
C ARG A 158 -0.22 -13.36 8.70
N GLY A 159 -0.95 -14.38 9.14
CA GLY A 159 -2.30 -14.69 8.65
C GLY A 159 -2.30 -15.26 7.22
N PRO A 160 -3.48 -15.56 6.65
CA PRO A 160 -3.58 -16.16 5.33
C PRO A 160 -3.21 -15.18 4.21
N ARG A 161 -2.90 -15.72 3.03
CA ARG A 161 -2.43 -14.93 1.88
C ARG A 161 -3.54 -14.17 1.20
N ILE A 162 -3.22 -12.97 0.73
CA ILE A 162 -3.95 -12.30 -0.34
C ILE A 162 -2.97 -12.11 -1.49
N LEU A 163 -3.24 -12.75 -2.63
CA LEU A 163 -2.42 -12.55 -3.84
C LEU A 163 -2.94 -11.29 -4.54
N VAL A 164 -2.04 -10.36 -4.86
CA VAL A 164 -2.40 -9.07 -5.46
C VAL A 164 -1.64 -8.91 -6.77
N PHE A 165 -2.39 -8.89 -7.86
CA PHE A 165 -1.84 -8.74 -9.21
C PHE A 165 -2.09 -7.33 -9.72
N ASP A 166 -1.07 -6.72 -10.30
CA ASP A 166 -1.15 -5.47 -11.07
C ASP A 166 -0.34 -5.64 -12.37
N LYS A 167 -0.42 -4.68 -13.30
CA LYS A 167 0.13 -4.80 -14.66
C LYS A 167 1.65 -4.95 -14.64
N GLU A 168 2.33 -4.11 -13.86
CA GLU A 168 3.78 -3.96 -13.78
C GLU A 168 4.19 -3.68 -12.32
N MET A 169 5.49 -3.66 -12.03
CA MET A 169 6.00 -3.33 -10.69
C MET A 169 5.60 -1.91 -10.27
N LEU A 170 5.00 -1.76 -9.08
CA LEU A 170 4.44 -0.49 -8.60
C LEU A 170 5.50 0.61 -8.49
N MET A 171 5.28 1.74 -9.17
CA MET A 171 6.13 2.92 -9.14
C MET A 171 5.39 4.12 -8.52
N PRO A 172 5.28 4.19 -7.17
CA PRO A 172 4.43 5.15 -6.45
C PRO A 172 4.86 6.62 -6.60
N ASP A 173 6.06 6.88 -7.11
CA ASP A 173 6.56 8.21 -7.49
C ASP A 173 6.32 8.55 -8.98
N ARG A 174 5.71 7.64 -9.77
CA ARG A 174 5.44 7.82 -11.20
C ARG A 174 3.95 7.88 -11.56
N ASP A 175 3.09 7.14 -10.86
CA ASP A 175 1.64 7.17 -11.10
C ASP A 175 0.80 6.94 -9.83
N SER A 176 -0.42 7.46 -9.84
CA SER A 176 -1.36 7.41 -8.71
C SER A 176 -1.96 6.03 -8.47
N GLY A 177 -2.04 5.17 -9.49
CA GLY A 177 -2.50 3.78 -9.35
C GLY A 177 -1.49 2.96 -8.53
N SER A 178 -0.21 3.07 -8.89
CA SER A 178 0.90 2.49 -8.11
C SER A 178 0.92 2.97 -6.66
N LEU A 179 0.69 4.26 -6.42
CA LEU A 179 0.63 4.82 -5.06
C LEU A 179 -0.57 4.28 -4.27
N ARG A 180 -1.78 4.25 -4.85
CA ARG A 180 -2.97 3.67 -4.21
C ARG A 180 -2.76 2.19 -3.92
N MET A 181 -2.25 1.41 -4.87
CA MET A 181 -2.05 -0.03 -4.69
C MET A 181 -0.95 -0.34 -3.65
N GLN A 182 0.13 0.46 -3.57
CA GLN A 182 1.10 0.32 -2.47
C GLN A 182 0.43 0.55 -1.11
N LEU A 183 -0.42 1.56 -0.98
CA LEU A 183 -1.09 1.89 0.28
C LEU A 183 -2.17 0.85 0.65
N ILE A 184 -2.85 0.26 -0.33
CA ILE A 184 -3.72 -0.92 -0.15
C ILE A 184 -2.89 -2.10 0.38
N LEU A 185 -1.84 -2.51 -0.32
CA LEU A 185 -0.95 -3.61 0.10
C LEU A 185 -0.42 -3.41 1.52
N LYS A 186 -0.02 -2.18 1.86
CA LYS A 186 0.45 -1.80 3.19
C LYS A 186 -0.64 -1.97 4.26
N SER A 187 -1.88 -1.60 3.96
CA SER A 187 -3.04 -1.81 4.83
C SER A 187 -3.31 -3.31 5.06
N LEU A 188 -3.15 -4.15 4.03
CA LEU A 188 -3.33 -5.61 4.16
C LEU A 188 -2.34 -6.25 5.14
N THR A 189 -1.10 -5.75 5.26
CA THR A 189 -0.05 -6.30 6.16
C THR A 189 -0.42 -6.35 7.65
N ARG A 190 -1.53 -5.70 8.04
CA ARG A 190 -2.06 -5.66 9.42
C ARG A 190 -2.71 -6.96 9.87
N ARG A 191 -3.32 -7.71 8.94
CA ARG A 191 -4.21 -8.85 9.21
C ARG A 191 -4.02 -10.03 8.25
N TRP A 192 -3.39 -9.79 7.09
CA TRP A 192 -3.14 -10.76 6.03
C TRP A 192 -1.66 -10.76 5.60
N ARG A 193 -1.24 -11.79 4.84
CA ARG A 193 0.02 -11.85 4.10
C ARG A 193 -0.22 -11.39 2.65
N PRO A 194 -0.07 -10.09 2.32
CA PRO A 194 -0.12 -9.64 0.93
C PRO A 194 1.11 -10.14 0.17
N VAL A 195 0.87 -10.76 -0.97
CA VAL A 195 1.89 -11.20 -1.94
C VAL A 195 1.63 -10.49 -3.25
N PHE A 196 2.56 -9.64 -3.68
CA PHE A 196 2.45 -8.87 -4.91
C PHE A 196 3.05 -9.63 -6.11
N ILE A 197 2.31 -9.68 -7.22
CA ILE A 197 2.67 -10.45 -8.42
C ILE A 197 2.41 -9.60 -9.67
N PRO A 198 3.44 -8.99 -10.29
CA PRO A 198 3.25 -8.23 -11.53
C PRO A 198 2.92 -9.16 -12.70
N LEU A 199 1.96 -8.77 -13.56
CA LEU A 199 1.61 -9.51 -14.77
C LEU A 199 2.74 -9.48 -15.80
N TYR A 200 3.45 -8.35 -15.93
CA TYR A 200 4.61 -8.21 -16.79
C TYR A 200 5.88 -7.97 -15.96
N ALA A 201 6.85 -8.87 -16.15
CA ALA A 201 8.15 -8.78 -15.50
C ALA A 201 8.84 -7.44 -15.83
N SER A 202 9.29 -6.74 -14.79
CA SER A 202 9.85 -5.39 -14.89
C SER A 202 11.02 -5.24 -13.94
N ASN A 203 12.22 -4.93 -14.47
CA ASN A 203 13.44 -4.82 -13.68
C ASN A 203 13.46 -3.52 -12.86
N ALA A 204 12.85 -3.55 -11.67
CA ALA A 204 12.68 -2.35 -10.85
C ALA A 204 13.00 -2.59 -9.34
N PRO A 205 14.20 -3.09 -9.00
CA PRO A 205 14.57 -3.56 -7.65
C PRO A 205 14.51 -2.49 -6.56
N LYS A 206 14.52 -1.20 -6.92
CA LYS A 206 14.23 -0.08 -6.01
C LYS A 206 12.85 -0.25 -5.35
N TYR A 207 11.82 -0.58 -6.13
CA TYR A 207 10.45 -0.68 -5.63
C TYR A 207 10.17 -2.06 -5.01
N GLU A 208 10.83 -3.12 -5.48
CA GLU A 208 10.79 -4.43 -4.79
C GLU A 208 11.29 -4.28 -3.34
N LYS A 209 12.43 -3.60 -3.15
CA LYS A 209 12.97 -3.30 -1.81
C LYS A 209 12.08 -2.33 -1.01
N LEU A 210 11.27 -1.49 -1.67
CA LEU A 210 10.27 -0.65 -1.01
C LEU A 210 9.08 -1.46 -0.47
N LEU A 211 8.56 -2.40 -1.27
CA LEU A 211 7.52 -3.34 -0.83
C LEU A 211 8.06 -4.27 0.29
N GLY A 212 9.26 -4.82 0.10
CA GLY A 212 9.94 -5.67 1.10
C GLY A 212 10.19 -4.96 2.43
N LYS A 213 10.50 -3.65 2.42
CA LYS A 213 10.63 -2.81 3.63
C LYS A 213 9.32 -2.67 4.40
N ASP A 214 8.19 -2.53 3.69
CA ASP A 214 6.86 -2.55 4.32
C ASP A 214 6.43 -3.97 4.73
N GLY A 215 7.11 -5.00 4.21
CA GLY A 215 6.87 -6.41 4.53
C GLY A 215 5.93 -7.10 3.56
N ILE A 216 5.82 -6.60 2.33
CA ILE A 216 5.07 -7.22 1.25
C ILE A 216 6.04 -8.11 0.46
N GLU A 217 5.63 -9.34 0.21
CA GLU A 217 6.39 -10.31 -0.58
C GLU A 217 6.18 -10.04 -2.08
N VAL A 218 7.20 -10.23 -2.92
CA VAL A 218 7.11 -10.06 -4.38
C VAL A 218 7.48 -11.38 -5.05
N VAL A 219 6.61 -11.89 -5.93
CA VAL A 219 6.73 -13.21 -6.57
C VAL A 219 6.55 -13.11 -8.08
N GLU A 220 7.23 -13.96 -8.84
CA GLU A 220 7.08 -14.02 -10.31
C GLU A 220 5.74 -14.63 -10.74
N LEU A 221 5.25 -14.24 -11.91
CA LEU A 221 3.99 -14.77 -12.48
C LEU A 221 4.03 -16.29 -12.70
N ALA A 222 5.22 -16.89 -12.83
CA ALA A 222 5.37 -18.34 -12.95
C ALA A 222 4.83 -19.10 -11.73
N ASP A 223 4.97 -18.52 -10.52
CA ASP A 223 4.78 -19.23 -9.25
C ASP A 223 3.36 -19.15 -8.67
N TYR A 224 2.49 -18.23 -9.12
CA TYR A 224 1.18 -18.03 -8.49
C TYR A 224 0.32 -19.30 -8.46
N LYS A 225 0.50 -20.19 -9.46
CA LYS A 225 -0.21 -21.47 -9.56
C LYS A 225 0.25 -22.50 -8.51
N ARG A 226 1.43 -22.32 -7.92
CA ARG A 226 1.88 -23.07 -6.74
C ARG A 226 1.26 -22.47 -5.48
N LEU A 227 1.33 -21.15 -5.31
CA LEU A 227 0.73 -20.45 -4.14
C LEU A 227 -0.77 -20.74 -3.97
N ILE A 228 -1.53 -20.80 -5.07
CA ILE A 228 -2.95 -21.21 -5.07
C ILE A 228 -3.14 -22.64 -4.56
N LYS A 229 -2.26 -23.58 -4.96
CA LYS A 229 -2.34 -25.00 -4.57
C LYS A 229 -1.87 -25.27 -3.14
N GLU A 230 -0.99 -24.42 -2.60
CA GLU A 230 -0.58 -24.43 -1.18
C GLU A 230 -1.77 -24.12 -0.24
N GLY A 231 -2.85 -23.53 -0.77
CA GLY A 231 -4.19 -23.55 -0.14
C GLY A 231 -4.45 -22.52 0.95
N ASP A 232 -3.44 -21.75 1.37
CA ASP A 232 -3.52 -20.68 2.38
C ASP A 232 -4.01 -19.33 1.83
N VAL A 233 -4.42 -19.28 0.56
CA VAL A 233 -4.97 -18.08 -0.10
C VAL A 233 -6.41 -17.82 0.35
N TYR A 234 -6.62 -16.70 1.02
CA TYR A 234 -7.93 -16.19 1.42
C TYR A 234 -8.67 -15.56 0.23
N ALA A 235 -7.98 -14.68 -0.51
CA ALA A 235 -8.53 -13.98 -1.67
C ALA A 235 -7.43 -13.62 -2.69
N VAL A 236 -7.88 -13.24 -3.88
CA VAL A 236 -7.06 -12.64 -4.94
C VAL A 236 -7.61 -11.26 -5.28
N ILE A 237 -6.74 -10.25 -5.36
CA ILE A 237 -7.05 -8.93 -5.94
C ILE A 237 -6.44 -8.85 -7.34
N LEU A 238 -7.25 -8.48 -8.32
CA LEU A 238 -6.84 -8.23 -9.70
C LEU A 238 -7.02 -6.74 -9.99
N SER A 239 -5.91 -5.99 -10.05
CA SER A 239 -5.86 -4.55 -10.27
C SER A 239 -5.84 -4.20 -11.76
N ARG A 240 -6.77 -3.34 -12.20
CA ARG A 240 -7.02 -2.89 -13.58
C ARG A 240 -7.62 -3.98 -14.48
N ALA A 241 -8.47 -3.54 -15.42
CA ALA A 241 -9.24 -4.41 -16.32
C ALA A 241 -8.39 -5.46 -17.05
N ALA A 242 -7.25 -5.06 -17.63
CA ALA A 242 -6.38 -5.95 -18.42
C ALA A 242 -5.74 -7.09 -17.60
N VAL A 243 -5.46 -6.88 -16.32
CA VAL A 243 -4.91 -7.93 -15.43
C VAL A 243 -6.01 -8.91 -15.03
N ALA A 244 -7.19 -8.36 -14.76
CA ALA A 244 -8.35 -9.15 -14.37
C ALA A 244 -8.81 -10.06 -15.53
N ASP A 245 -8.93 -9.52 -16.74
CA ASP A 245 -9.25 -10.24 -18.00
C ASP A 245 -8.25 -11.38 -18.28
N ALA A 246 -6.95 -11.13 -18.13
CA ALA A 246 -5.90 -12.11 -18.36
C ALA A 246 -5.88 -13.27 -17.33
N LEU A 247 -6.25 -13.02 -16.07
CA LEU A 247 -6.02 -13.96 -14.97
C LEU A 247 -7.28 -14.62 -14.39
N LEU A 248 -8.42 -13.93 -14.30
CA LEU A 248 -9.61 -14.48 -13.64
C LEU A 248 -10.08 -15.82 -14.24
N PRO A 249 -10.18 -16.00 -15.57
CA PRO A 249 -10.61 -17.28 -16.14
C PRO A 249 -9.66 -18.44 -15.77
N THR A 250 -8.36 -18.14 -15.66
CA THR A 250 -7.36 -19.15 -15.26
C THR A 250 -7.44 -19.45 -13.76
N ILE A 251 -7.63 -18.44 -12.91
CA ILE A 251 -7.73 -18.62 -11.46
C ILE A 251 -9.02 -19.39 -11.10
N ARG A 252 -10.17 -19.03 -11.69
CA ARG A 252 -11.43 -19.78 -11.49
C ARG A 252 -11.30 -21.26 -11.92
N LYS A 253 -10.58 -21.54 -13.02
CA LYS A 253 -10.32 -22.91 -13.49
C LYS A 253 -9.33 -23.69 -12.59
N LEU A 254 -8.47 -23.01 -11.83
CA LEU A 254 -7.58 -23.63 -10.86
C LEU A 254 -8.31 -23.92 -9.54
N ASP A 255 -9.12 -22.96 -9.05
CA ASP A 255 -9.97 -23.13 -7.89
C ASP A 255 -11.19 -22.19 -7.95
N HIS A 256 -12.38 -22.78 -8.03
CA HIS A 256 -13.65 -22.04 -8.01
C HIS A 256 -14.03 -21.48 -6.62
N SER A 257 -13.36 -21.92 -5.54
CA SER A 257 -13.64 -21.51 -4.16
C SER A 257 -12.83 -20.29 -3.68
N ILE A 258 -11.77 -19.91 -4.40
CA ILE A 258 -10.99 -18.70 -4.12
C ILE A 258 -11.85 -17.47 -4.37
N LYS A 259 -11.83 -16.53 -3.43
CA LYS A 259 -12.49 -15.23 -3.56
C LYS A 259 -11.71 -14.30 -4.46
N ILE A 260 -12.35 -13.74 -5.49
CA ILE A 260 -11.72 -12.83 -6.44
C ILE A 260 -12.33 -11.44 -6.33
N ILE A 261 -11.48 -10.45 -6.09
CA ILE A 261 -11.77 -9.02 -6.07
C ILE A 261 -11.21 -8.42 -7.36
N PHE A 262 -12.05 -7.70 -8.12
CA PHE A 262 -11.62 -6.89 -9.26
C PHE A 262 -11.54 -5.42 -8.82
N ASP A 263 -10.33 -4.87 -8.77
CA ASP A 263 -10.10 -3.45 -8.46
C ASP A 263 -9.95 -2.65 -9.76
N THR A 264 -10.91 -1.76 -10.05
CA THR A 264 -11.00 -1.14 -11.37
C THR A 264 -9.92 -0.09 -11.62
N VAL A 265 -9.52 0.62 -10.57
CA VAL A 265 -8.63 1.81 -10.57
C VAL A 265 -9.23 3.04 -11.28
N ASP A 266 -9.80 2.87 -12.47
CA ASP A 266 -10.72 3.80 -13.14
C ASP A 266 -11.66 3.02 -14.07
N VAL A 267 -12.88 3.48 -14.30
CA VAL A 267 -13.77 2.88 -15.31
C VAL A 267 -13.27 3.29 -16.70
N HIS A 268 -12.57 2.39 -17.38
CA HIS A 268 -11.81 2.72 -18.59
C HIS A 268 -12.73 3.12 -19.75
N PHE A 269 -13.86 2.42 -19.93
CA PHE A 269 -14.81 2.76 -20.99
C PHE A 269 -15.41 4.17 -20.80
N LEU A 270 -15.78 4.55 -19.58
CA LEU A 270 -16.36 5.87 -19.27
C LEU A 270 -15.38 7.01 -19.56
N ARG A 271 -14.09 6.80 -19.30
CA ARG A 271 -13.03 7.77 -19.62
C ARG A 271 -12.88 7.96 -21.14
N LEU A 272 -13.11 6.93 -21.94
CA LEU A 272 -13.06 6.99 -23.40
C LEU A 272 -14.36 7.52 -24.02
N GLU A 273 -15.53 7.16 -23.48
CA GLU A 273 -16.83 7.77 -23.85
C GLU A 273 -16.74 9.31 -23.71
N ARG A 274 -16.21 9.82 -22.58
CA ARG A 274 -15.98 11.27 -22.34
C ARG A 274 -14.88 11.89 -23.21
N GLU A 275 -13.89 11.12 -23.65
CA GLU A 275 -12.85 11.64 -24.54
C GLU A 275 -13.36 11.70 -25.99
N TYR A 276 -14.21 10.76 -26.41
CA TYR A 276 -14.98 10.85 -27.65
C TYR A 276 -15.91 12.08 -27.64
N GLU A 277 -16.68 12.30 -26.58
CA GLU A 277 -17.56 13.48 -26.42
C GLU A 277 -16.83 14.82 -26.61
N LEU A 278 -15.55 14.91 -26.20
CA LEU A 278 -14.74 16.12 -26.34
C LEU A 278 -14.02 16.24 -27.69
N THR A 279 -13.63 15.12 -28.32
CA THR A 279 -12.73 15.11 -29.49
C THR A 279 -13.38 14.73 -30.81
N GLY A 280 -14.51 14.02 -30.78
CA GLY A 280 -15.16 13.44 -31.96
C GLY A 280 -14.37 12.30 -32.63
N ASN A 281 -13.34 11.73 -31.99
CA ASN A 281 -12.58 10.61 -32.58
C ASN A 281 -13.30 9.26 -32.36
N GLU A 282 -13.94 8.75 -33.42
CA GLU A 282 -14.67 7.47 -33.44
C GLU A 282 -13.82 6.26 -32.96
N GLU A 283 -12.48 6.30 -33.10
CA GLU A 283 -11.60 5.24 -32.56
C GLU A 283 -11.80 5.05 -31.05
N TYR A 284 -12.05 6.14 -30.30
CA TYR A 284 -12.29 6.08 -28.86
C TYR A 284 -13.69 5.54 -28.53
N ALA A 285 -14.67 5.72 -29.42
CA ALA A 285 -15.99 5.12 -29.27
C ALA A 285 -15.95 3.60 -29.49
N GLU A 286 -15.20 3.12 -30.49
CA GLU A 286 -14.97 1.69 -30.70
C GLU A 286 -14.18 1.05 -29.53
N GLU A 287 -13.11 1.70 -29.06
CA GLU A 287 -12.31 1.24 -27.92
C GLU A 287 -13.15 1.18 -26.62
N ALA A 288 -13.97 2.20 -26.37
CA ALA A 288 -14.91 2.22 -25.25
C ALA A 288 -15.90 1.06 -25.30
N MET A 289 -16.52 0.78 -26.46
CA MET A 289 -17.48 -0.32 -26.62
C MET A 289 -16.85 -1.71 -26.43
N LEU A 290 -15.54 -1.86 -26.64
CA LEU A 290 -14.80 -3.09 -26.32
C LEU A 290 -14.53 -3.22 -24.82
N LEU A 291 -13.93 -2.19 -24.22
CA LEU A 291 -13.62 -2.16 -22.79
C LEU A 291 -14.87 -2.29 -21.92
N LYS A 292 -15.99 -1.70 -22.32
CA LYS A 292 -17.30 -1.84 -21.66
C LYS A 292 -17.78 -3.28 -21.58
N LYS A 293 -17.50 -4.10 -22.60
CA LYS A 293 -17.80 -5.54 -22.58
C LYS A 293 -16.85 -6.29 -21.64
N GLN A 294 -15.56 -5.97 -21.65
CA GLN A 294 -14.57 -6.58 -20.76
C GLN A 294 -14.81 -6.22 -19.29
N GLU A 295 -14.83 -4.94 -18.92
CA GLU A 295 -14.99 -4.47 -17.53
C GLU A 295 -16.31 -4.98 -16.92
N THR A 296 -17.40 -5.01 -17.67
CA THR A 296 -18.69 -5.53 -17.17
C THR A 296 -18.74 -7.05 -17.12
N HIS A 297 -18.07 -7.78 -18.03
CA HIS A 297 -17.91 -9.23 -17.91
C HIS A 297 -17.13 -9.59 -16.65
N MET A 298 -16.03 -8.88 -16.43
CA MET A 298 -15.14 -9.03 -15.28
C MET A 298 -15.80 -8.69 -13.94
N ALA A 299 -16.65 -7.64 -13.91
CA ALA A 299 -17.48 -7.32 -12.76
C ALA A 299 -18.44 -8.47 -12.39
N ARG A 300 -19.09 -9.09 -13.38
CA ARG A 300 -20.05 -10.21 -13.18
C ARG A 300 -19.39 -11.54 -12.77
N LEU A 301 -18.08 -11.71 -13.01
CA LEU A 301 -17.34 -12.94 -12.65
C LEU A 301 -16.56 -12.85 -11.33
N SER A 302 -16.53 -11.67 -10.69
CA SER A 302 -15.82 -11.42 -9.42
C SER A 302 -16.75 -11.61 -8.21
N ASP A 303 -16.20 -12.00 -7.05
CA ASP A 303 -16.97 -12.06 -5.79
C ASP A 303 -17.25 -10.65 -5.23
N GLN A 304 -16.40 -9.69 -5.59
CA GLN A 304 -16.54 -8.26 -5.27
C GLN A 304 -15.78 -7.44 -6.31
N VAL A 305 -16.24 -6.21 -6.54
CA VAL A 305 -15.62 -5.20 -7.40
C VAL A 305 -15.33 -3.98 -6.53
N TRP A 306 -14.10 -3.46 -6.60
CA TRP A 306 -13.73 -2.22 -5.94
C TRP A 306 -13.74 -1.08 -6.96
N CYS A 307 -14.65 -0.14 -6.76
CA CYS A 307 -14.67 1.14 -7.44
C CYS A 307 -13.89 2.18 -6.62
N VAL A 308 -13.31 3.17 -7.28
CA VAL A 308 -12.59 4.26 -6.58
C VAL A 308 -13.57 5.37 -6.16
N THR A 309 -14.67 5.56 -6.87
CA THR A 309 -15.70 6.56 -6.56
C THR A 309 -17.11 5.98 -6.57
N GLU A 310 -18.04 6.73 -5.96
CA GLU A 310 -19.48 6.43 -6.00
C GLU A 310 -20.05 6.53 -7.42
N ASP A 311 -19.48 7.38 -8.28
CA ASP A 311 -19.97 7.57 -9.64
C ASP A 311 -19.45 6.47 -10.60
N ASP A 312 -18.21 5.99 -10.39
CA ASP A 312 -17.70 4.74 -11.00
C ASP A 312 -18.64 3.56 -10.66
N LYS A 313 -19.05 3.45 -9.38
CA LYS A 313 -19.99 2.43 -8.89
C LYS A 313 -21.36 2.53 -9.58
N LYS A 314 -22.01 3.69 -9.56
CA LYS A 314 -23.32 3.89 -10.23
C LYS A 314 -23.29 3.54 -11.73
N VAL A 315 -22.17 3.80 -12.41
CA VAL A 315 -22.00 3.46 -13.83
C VAL A 315 -21.88 1.94 -14.01
N LEU A 316 -21.02 1.28 -13.24
CA LEU A 316 -20.87 -0.18 -13.33
C LEU A 316 -22.09 -0.97 -12.81
N GLU A 317 -22.84 -0.46 -11.84
CA GLU A 317 -24.09 -1.09 -11.35
C GLU A 317 -25.18 -1.14 -12.42
N ARG A 318 -25.27 -0.13 -13.30
CA ARG A 318 -26.22 -0.10 -14.43
C ARG A 318 -25.88 -1.14 -15.49
N GLU A 319 -24.58 -1.30 -15.76
CA GLU A 319 -24.08 -2.12 -16.85
C GLU A 319 -23.87 -3.59 -16.42
N ALA A 320 -23.50 -3.84 -15.17
CA ALA A 320 -23.34 -5.15 -14.54
C ALA A 320 -24.25 -5.33 -13.30
N PRO A 321 -25.59 -5.25 -13.46
CA PRO A 321 -26.54 -5.35 -12.36
C PRO A 321 -26.43 -6.71 -11.65
N GLY A 322 -26.44 -6.68 -10.31
CA GLY A 322 -26.31 -7.87 -9.48
C GLY A 322 -24.87 -8.28 -9.15
N ALA A 323 -23.85 -7.62 -9.72
CA ALA A 323 -22.48 -7.70 -9.19
C ALA A 323 -22.36 -6.96 -7.85
N ASN A 324 -21.33 -7.29 -7.07
CA ASN A 324 -21.14 -6.83 -5.69
C ASN A 324 -20.09 -5.71 -5.63
N PHE A 325 -20.50 -4.46 -5.36
CA PHE A 325 -19.63 -3.28 -5.51
C PHE A 325 -19.32 -2.56 -4.19
N GLU A 326 -18.03 -2.43 -3.88
CA GLU A 326 -17.51 -1.64 -2.76
C GLU A 326 -16.72 -0.41 -3.24
N ILE A 327 -16.58 0.61 -2.37
CA ILE A 327 -15.87 1.85 -2.69
C ILE A 327 -14.59 1.95 -1.88
N ILE A 328 -13.45 1.69 -2.54
CA ILE A 328 -12.10 1.81 -1.99
C ILE A 328 -11.40 3.00 -2.68
N PRO A 329 -11.49 4.22 -2.11
CA PRO A 329 -11.01 5.44 -2.75
C PRO A 329 -9.47 5.54 -2.80
N ASN A 330 -8.95 6.66 -3.30
CA ASN A 330 -7.54 7.00 -3.10
C ASN A 330 -7.23 7.20 -1.61
N ILE A 331 -6.00 6.88 -1.23
CA ILE A 331 -5.51 6.97 0.13
C ILE A 331 -4.56 8.17 0.24
N HIS A 332 -4.90 9.12 1.11
CA HIS A 332 -4.18 10.39 1.27
C HIS A 332 -3.70 10.54 2.71
N ALA A 333 -2.40 10.32 2.93
CA ALA A 333 -1.76 10.64 4.20
C ALA A 333 -1.80 12.16 4.43
N LEU A 334 -2.10 12.59 5.65
CA LEU A 334 -1.93 13.98 6.06
C LEU A 334 -0.44 14.30 6.23
N HIS A 335 -0.07 15.51 5.86
CA HIS A 335 1.28 16.04 5.96
C HIS A 335 1.32 17.31 6.81
N GLY A 336 2.53 17.83 7.08
CA GLY A 336 2.66 19.16 7.68
C GLY A 336 2.01 20.21 6.77
N ARG A 337 1.30 21.19 7.35
CA ARG A 337 0.58 22.22 6.58
C ARG A 337 1.47 23.31 5.97
N GLY A 338 2.78 23.13 6.05
CA GLY A 338 3.79 24.03 5.47
C GLY A 338 3.75 25.44 6.06
N LYS A 339 4.00 26.41 5.18
CA LYS A 339 4.03 27.85 5.46
C LYS A 339 2.64 28.47 5.60
N SER A 340 2.56 29.68 6.17
CA SER A 340 1.34 30.50 6.16
C SER A 340 1.05 31.10 4.77
N PHE A 341 -0.16 31.62 4.55
CA PHE A 341 -0.59 32.29 3.31
C PHE A 341 0.41 33.35 2.81
N ALA A 342 0.91 34.19 3.72
CA ALA A 342 1.78 35.33 3.38
C ALA A 342 3.19 34.91 2.92
N GLU A 343 3.66 33.75 3.36
CA GLU A 343 4.98 33.19 3.04
C GLU A 343 4.97 32.25 1.82
N ARG A 344 3.77 31.95 1.29
CA ARG A 344 3.53 31.12 0.11
C ARG A 344 3.33 31.99 -1.13
N GLU A 345 3.82 31.54 -2.28
CA GLU A 345 3.70 32.25 -3.56
C GLU A 345 3.54 31.28 -4.74
N GLY A 346 3.02 31.76 -5.87
CA GLY A 346 2.88 30.99 -7.09
C GLY A 346 1.77 29.92 -7.09
N LEU A 347 1.55 29.37 -8.27
CA LEU A 347 0.55 28.36 -8.62
C LEU A 347 1.27 27.02 -8.88
N LEU A 348 0.63 25.89 -8.57
CA LEU A 348 1.22 24.56 -8.74
C LEU A 348 0.30 23.62 -9.55
N PHE A 349 0.86 22.92 -10.53
CA PHE A 349 0.25 21.76 -11.18
C PHE A 349 1.24 20.59 -11.15
N ILE A 350 0.75 19.40 -10.75
CA ILE A 350 1.51 18.14 -10.81
C ILE A 350 0.72 17.11 -11.62
N GLY A 351 1.37 16.40 -12.55
CA GLY A 351 0.74 15.29 -13.29
C GLY A 351 1.73 14.42 -14.05
N ASN A 352 1.34 13.18 -14.39
CA ASN A 352 2.07 12.36 -15.34
C ASN A 352 1.53 12.65 -16.76
N PHE A 353 2.42 13.01 -17.68
CA PHE A 353 2.06 13.48 -19.02
C PHE A 353 1.85 12.35 -20.05
N ASN A 354 2.02 11.07 -19.66
CA ASN A 354 1.45 9.96 -20.43
C ASN A 354 -0.09 9.90 -20.35
N HIS A 355 -0.70 10.55 -19.34
CA HIS A 355 -2.14 10.56 -19.15
C HIS A 355 -2.76 11.76 -19.90
N ARG A 356 -3.44 11.51 -21.02
CA ARG A 356 -3.91 12.53 -21.99
C ARG A 356 -4.57 13.77 -21.34
N PRO A 357 -5.50 13.66 -20.36
CA PRO A 357 -6.07 14.80 -19.65
C PRO A 357 -5.09 15.78 -18.97
N ASN A 358 -3.88 15.35 -18.59
CA ASN A 358 -2.89 16.25 -17.98
C ASN A 358 -2.23 17.16 -19.02
N ASN A 359 -2.00 16.69 -20.25
CA ASN A 359 -1.52 17.53 -21.34
C ASN A 359 -2.58 18.58 -21.68
N ASP A 360 -3.82 18.12 -21.89
CA ASP A 360 -4.96 18.97 -22.25
C ASP A 360 -5.14 20.14 -21.27
N ALA A 361 -5.23 19.84 -19.97
CA ALA A 361 -5.37 20.84 -18.92
C ALA A 361 -4.21 21.85 -18.89
N VAL A 362 -2.98 21.42 -19.19
CA VAL A 362 -1.81 22.30 -19.22
C VAL A 362 -1.80 23.17 -20.47
N HIS A 363 -2.11 22.62 -21.66
CA HIS A 363 -2.23 23.43 -22.88
C HIS A 363 -3.36 24.45 -22.76
N PHE A 364 -4.52 24.06 -22.21
CA PHE A 364 -5.64 24.95 -21.90
C PHE A 364 -5.24 26.05 -20.90
N PHE A 365 -4.62 25.68 -19.77
CA PHE A 365 -4.16 26.65 -18.78
C PHE A 365 -3.16 27.65 -19.38
N MET A 366 -2.17 27.17 -20.14
CA MET A 366 -1.12 27.99 -20.73
C MET A 366 -1.61 28.89 -21.87
N LYS A 367 -2.58 28.44 -22.68
CA LYS A 367 -3.09 29.18 -23.85
C LYS A 367 -4.22 30.15 -23.48
N GLU A 368 -5.07 29.82 -22.51
CA GLU A 368 -6.30 30.60 -22.24
C GLU A 368 -6.38 31.25 -20.85
N ILE A 369 -5.82 30.62 -19.80
CA ILE A 369 -6.01 31.05 -18.40
C ILE A 369 -4.84 31.91 -17.92
N LEU A 370 -3.61 31.43 -18.05
CA LEU A 370 -2.41 32.08 -17.52
C LEU A 370 -2.16 33.50 -18.07
N PRO A 371 -2.40 33.82 -19.36
CA PRO A 371 -2.23 35.19 -19.85
C PRO A 371 -3.12 36.20 -19.09
N ARG A 372 -4.40 35.87 -18.91
CA ARG A 372 -5.36 36.69 -18.13
C ARG A 372 -5.05 36.72 -16.64
N LEU A 373 -4.49 35.65 -16.08
CA LEU A 373 -4.03 35.65 -14.68
C LEU A 373 -2.85 36.60 -14.44
N LYS A 374 -1.92 36.76 -15.40
CA LYS A 374 -0.81 37.73 -15.25
C LYS A 374 -1.28 39.19 -15.23
N GLU A 375 -2.37 39.49 -15.93
CA GLU A 375 -3.00 40.82 -15.92
C GLU A 375 -3.62 41.14 -14.55
N ARG A 376 -4.25 40.15 -13.89
CA ARG A 376 -4.87 40.30 -12.56
C ARG A 376 -3.91 40.12 -11.39
N ILE A 377 -2.84 39.34 -11.59
CA ILE A 377 -1.85 38.98 -10.57
C ILE A 377 -0.44 39.18 -11.17
N PRO A 378 0.08 40.42 -11.25
CA PRO A 378 1.40 40.69 -11.80
C PRO A 378 2.51 39.91 -11.07
N GLY A 379 3.38 39.24 -11.84
CA GLY A 379 4.45 38.40 -11.31
C GLY A 379 4.02 37.03 -10.76
N VAL A 380 2.79 36.56 -11.06
CA VAL A 380 2.35 35.22 -10.67
C VAL A 380 3.15 34.12 -11.38
N LYS A 381 3.90 33.34 -10.60
CA LYS A 381 4.66 32.20 -11.10
C LYS A 381 3.81 30.92 -11.15
N PHE A 382 4.03 30.10 -12.17
CA PHE A 382 3.42 28.78 -12.32
C PHE A 382 4.49 27.68 -12.31
N HIS A 383 4.38 26.77 -11.34
CA HIS A 383 5.26 25.61 -11.19
C HIS A 383 4.62 24.39 -11.83
N LEU A 384 5.27 23.85 -12.85
CA LEU A 384 4.77 22.71 -13.62
C LEU A 384 5.66 21.49 -13.41
N VAL A 385 5.09 20.43 -12.84
CA VAL A 385 5.84 19.25 -12.36
C VAL A 385 5.23 17.96 -12.93
N GLY A 386 6.08 17.01 -13.31
CA GLY A 386 5.63 15.75 -13.89
C GLY A 386 6.68 14.99 -14.69
N SER A 387 6.56 13.65 -14.72
CA SER A 387 7.30 12.83 -15.68
C SER A 387 6.62 12.82 -17.05
N ASN A 388 7.43 12.53 -18.08
CA ASN A 388 7.00 12.24 -19.45
C ASN A 388 6.40 13.44 -20.20
N MET A 389 6.80 14.67 -19.83
CA MET A 389 6.39 15.89 -20.53
C MET A 389 6.77 15.84 -22.02
N SER A 390 5.87 16.31 -22.88
CA SER A 390 6.15 16.46 -24.31
C SER A 390 7.05 17.67 -24.60
N ASP A 391 7.65 17.67 -25.79
CA ASP A 391 8.42 18.80 -26.31
C ASP A 391 7.60 20.08 -26.53
N GLU A 392 6.26 20.04 -26.50
CA GLU A 392 5.44 21.27 -26.44
C GLU A 392 5.34 21.77 -24.99
N VAL A 393 5.16 20.86 -24.03
CA VAL A 393 5.03 21.20 -22.60
C VAL A 393 6.34 21.76 -22.04
N THR A 394 7.50 21.19 -22.40
CA THR A 394 8.81 21.70 -21.92
C THR A 394 9.14 23.10 -22.45
N LYS A 395 8.65 23.45 -23.64
CA LYS A 395 8.83 24.78 -24.26
C LYS A 395 8.04 25.90 -23.57
N TYR A 396 7.14 25.60 -22.63
CA TYR A 396 6.49 26.64 -21.81
C TYR A 396 7.41 27.26 -20.75
N ASN A 397 8.61 26.71 -20.53
CA ASN A 397 9.53 27.22 -19.52
C ASN A 397 9.97 28.68 -19.81
N SER A 398 9.68 29.58 -18.89
CA SER A 398 9.88 31.04 -19.01
C SER A 398 10.04 31.67 -17.62
N GLU A 399 10.24 32.99 -17.54
CA GLU A 399 10.44 33.71 -16.26
C GLU A 399 9.29 33.49 -15.25
N ASP A 400 8.05 33.46 -15.75
CA ASP A 400 6.85 33.20 -14.95
C ASP A 400 6.45 31.72 -14.86
N VAL A 401 7.10 30.82 -15.62
CA VAL A 401 6.67 29.41 -15.73
C VAL A 401 7.86 28.48 -15.58
N VAL A 402 7.94 27.84 -14.41
CA VAL A 402 9.04 26.96 -14.02
C VAL A 402 8.65 25.52 -14.33
N VAL A 403 9.15 24.98 -15.44
CA VAL A 403 8.90 23.58 -15.85
C VAL A 403 9.99 22.69 -15.25
N MET A 404 9.62 21.92 -14.23
CA MET A 404 10.57 21.18 -13.38
C MET A 404 10.81 19.73 -13.82
N GLY A 405 9.97 19.19 -14.72
CA GLY A 405 10.00 17.77 -15.07
C GLY A 405 9.73 16.87 -13.85
N TYR A 406 10.42 15.72 -13.80
CA TYR A 406 10.27 14.76 -12.71
C TYR A 406 11.00 15.23 -11.44
N VAL A 407 10.24 15.46 -10.36
CA VAL A 407 10.74 15.88 -9.05
C VAL A 407 10.59 14.71 -8.05
N PRO A 408 11.68 14.19 -7.44
CA PRO A 408 11.61 13.03 -6.54
C PRO A 408 10.90 13.27 -5.20
N ASP A 409 10.92 14.51 -4.70
CA ASP A 409 10.17 14.93 -3.51
C ASP A 409 9.45 16.25 -3.81
N VAL A 410 8.12 16.19 -3.81
CA VAL A 410 7.22 17.30 -4.11
C VAL A 410 6.69 17.98 -2.84
N ALA A 411 7.01 17.48 -1.64
CA ALA A 411 6.61 18.09 -0.38
C ALA A 411 7.06 19.56 -0.23
N PRO A 412 8.27 19.98 -0.64
CA PRO A 412 8.68 21.38 -0.59
C PRO A 412 7.74 22.31 -1.37
N LEU A 413 7.27 21.86 -2.55
CA LEU A 413 6.38 22.63 -3.42
C LEU A 413 4.97 22.73 -2.80
N PHE A 414 4.45 21.63 -2.26
CA PHE A 414 3.18 21.66 -1.52
C PHE A 414 3.24 22.53 -0.25
N HIS A 415 4.41 22.71 0.35
CA HIS A 415 4.62 23.64 1.48
C HIS A 415 4.84 25.11 1.06
N SER A 416 5.32 25.38 -0.16
CA SER A 416 5.69 26.74 -0.62
C SER A 416 4.71 27.39 -1.58
N CYS A 417 4.01 26.63 -2.41
CA CYS A 417 3.08 27.20 -3.39
C CYS A 417 1.83 27.77 -2.70
N ARG A 418 1.19 28.80 -3.28
CA ARG A 418 -0.02 29.43 -2.71
C ARG A 418 -1.30 28.72 -3.13
N VAL A 419 -1.45 28.32 -4.39
CA VAL A 419 -2.66 27.66 -4.89
C VAL A 419 -2.30 26.48 -5.79
N PHE A 420 -2.97 25.35 -5.62
CA PHE A 420 -2.91 24.24 -6.58
C PHE A 420 -4.00 24.40 -7.64
N VAL A 421 -3.64 24.30 -8.92
CA VAL A 421 -4.56 24.46 -10.05
C VAL A 421 -4.69 23.15 -10.83
N SER A 422 -5.92 22.78 -11.19
CA SER A 422 -6.19 21.60 -12.01
C SER A 422 -7.41 21.78 -12.92
N PRO A 423 -7.28 22.49 -14.06
CA PRO A 423 -8.36 22.70 -15.03
C PRO A 423 -8.53 21.49 -15.96
N LEU A 424 -8.99 20.36 -15.44
CA LEU A 424 -9.22 19.14 -16.24
C LEU A 424 -10.54 19.25 -17.01
N ARG A 425 -10.50 19.17 -18.35
CA ARG A 425 -11.70 19.23 -19.18
C ARG A 425 -12.40 17.88 -19.37
N TYR A 426 -11.66 16.78 -19.22
CA TYR A 426 -12.18 15.39 -19.28
C TYR A 426 -11.35 14.44 -18.40
N GLY A 427 -11.81 13.20 -18.26
CA GLY A 427 -11.18 12.13 -17.48
C GLY A 427 -12.19 11.24 -16.76
N GLY A 428 -11.71 10.34 -15.91
CA GLY A 428 -12.52 9.50 -15.01
C GLY A 428 -11.80 9.25 -13.68
N GLY A 429 -12.46 8.57 -12.74
CA GLY A 429 -11.91 8.17 -11.44
C GLY A 429 -11.49 9.34 -10.52
N MET A 430 -10.94 9.01 -9.35
CA MET A 430 -10.55 10.01 -8.35
C MET A 430 -9.16 10.62 -8.66
N LYS A 431 -9.09 11.94 -8.75
CA LYS A 431 -7.87 12.66 -9.21
C LYS A 431 -6.85 12.83 -8.06
N GLY A 432 -6.01 11.81 -7.82
CA GLY A 432 -5.10 11.75 -6.65
C GLY A 432 -4.19 12.96 -6.42
N LYS A 433 -3.83 13.72 -7.46
CA LYS A 433 -3.08 14.99 -7.35
C LYS A 433 -3.79 16.07 -6.52
N ILE A 434 -5.13 16.11 -6.56
CA ILE A 434 -5.95 17.06 -5.80
C ILE A 434 -6.02 16.64 -4.33
N GLY A 435 -6.27 15.36 -4.04
CA GLY A 435 -6.23 14.83 -2.67
C GLY A 435 -4.86 14.97 -2.01
N GLN A 436 -3.78 14.86 -2.79
CA GLN A 436 -2.43 15.14 -2.31
C GLN A 436 -2.25 16.63 -1.96
N ALA A 437 -2.62 17.58 -2.83
CA ALA A 437 -2.54 19.01 -2.52
C ALA A 437 -3.31 19.35 -1.23
N ILE A 438 -4.53 18.84 -1.10
CA ILE A 438 -5.39 19.09 0.07
C ILE A 438 -4.82 18.44 1.34
N SER A 439 -4.11 17.29 1.26
CA SER A 439 -3.51 16.65 2.44
C SER A 439 -2.24 17.34 2.97
N TYR A 440 -1.66 18.27 2.20
CA TYR A 440 -0.69 19.29 2.66
C TYR A 440 -1.35 20.60 3.11
N GLY A 441 -2.69 20.70 3.09
CA GLY A 441 -3.42 21.92 3.39
C GLY A 441 -3.24 23.04 2.35
N LEU A 442 -2.94 22.70 1.10
CA LEU A 442 -2.85 23.64 -0.02
C LEU A 442 -4.23 23.77 -0.72
N PRO A 443 -4.88 24.95 -0.71
CA PRO A 443 -6.14 25.16 -1.41
C PRO A 443 -6.07 24.87 -2.92
N VAL A 444 -7.15 24.30 -3.43
CA VAL A 444 -7.30 23.84 -4.82
C VAL A 444 -8.32 24.69 -5.56
N VAL A 445 -7.98 25.06 -6.80
CA VAL A 445 -8.93 25.51 -7.82
C VAL A 445 -8.98 24.49 -8.95
N THR A 446 -10.16 23.98 -9.27
CA THR A 446 -10.34 22.87 -10.21
C THR A 446 -11.70 22.91 -10.90
N THR A 447 -11.94 22.01 -11.85
CA THR A 447 -13.22 21.77 -12.53
C THR A 447 -14.06 20.73 -11.77
N ALA A 448 -15.34 20.57 -12.09
CA ALA A 448 -16.16 19.48 -11.58
C ALA A 448 -15.55 18.10 -11.90
N ILE A 449 -15.00 17.95 -13.11
CA ILE A 449 -14.23 16.77 -13.55
C ILE A 449 -12.98 16.52 -12.68
N GLY A 450 -12.35 17.59 -12.16
CA GLY A 450 -11.24 17.49 -11.22
C GLY A 450 -11.67 17.08 -9.80
N ALA A 451 -12.79 17.63 -9.31
CA ALA A 451 -13.35 17.34 -7.99
C ALA A 451 -14.10 16.00 -7.90
N GLU A 452 -14.33 15.33 -9.03
CA GLU A 452 -15.05 14.06 -9.19
C GLU A 452 -14.66 12.99 -8.15
N GLY A 453 -15.69 12.40 -7.52
CA GLY A 453 -15.55 11.35 -6.51
C GLY A 453 -14.97 11.76 -5.15
N MET A 454 -14.38 12.95 -5.04
CA MET A 454 -13.73 13.43 -3.82
C MET A 454 -14.69 14.11 -2.82
N GLY A 455 -15.97 14.32 -3.18
CA GLY A 455 -16.96 14.94 -2.28
C GLY A 455 -16.66 16.41 -1.91
N LEU A 456 -15.80 17.09 -2.68
CA LEU A 456 -15.44 18.50 -2.45
C LEU A 456 -16.59 19.42 -2.85
N ARG A 457 -16.84 20.46 -2.07
CA ARG A 457 -17.86 21.48 -2.36
C ARG A 457 -17.19 22.83 -2.65
N HIS A 458 -17.71 23.50 -3.67
CA HIS A 458 -17.31 24.86 -4.04
C HIS A 458 -17.45 25.82 -2.85
N ASN A 459 -16.45 26.67 -2.64
CA ASN A 459 -16.39 27.66 -1.56
C ASN A 459 -16.37 27.06 -0.13
N HIS A 460 -16.18 25.75 0.02
CA HIS A 460 -16.03 25.09 1.32
C HIS A 460 -14.71 24.32 1.46
N GLU A 461 -14.48 23.25 0.68
CA GLU A 461 -13.20 22.52 0.66
C GLU A 461 -12.28 22.96 -0.49
N ALA A 462 -12.85 23.38 -1.62
CA ALA A 462 -12.13 23.80 -2.82
C ALA A 462 -12.91 24.91 -3.56
N LEU A 463 -12.29 25.54 -4.56
CA LEU A 463 -13.03 26.28 -5.57
C LEU A 463 -13.19 25.40 -6.82
N ILE A 464 -14.42 25.32 -7.30
CA ILE A 464 -14.82 24.46 -8.42
C ILE A 464 -15.48 25.38 -9.44
N ALA A 465 -14.92 25.43 -10.65
CA ALA A 465 -15.41 26.24 -11.75
C ALA A 465 -15.05 25.57 -13.07
N ASP A 466 -16.02 25.43 -13.98
CA ASP A 466 -15.83 24.80 -15.29
C ASP A 466 -15.62 25.83 -16.40
N GLU A 467 -16.34 26.96 -16.33
CA GLU A 467 -16.17 28.09 -17.24
C GLU A 467 -14.83 28.80 -17.04
N THR A 468 -14.09 29.06 -18.12
CA THR A 468 -12.72 29.60 -18.09
C THR A 468 -12.59 30.90 -17.29
N GLU A 469 -13.58 31.79 -17.40
CA GLU A 469 -13.57 33.08 -16.71
C GLU A 469 -13.85 32.93 -15.20
N ASN A 470 -14.75 32.02 -14.83
CA ASN A 470 -15.01 31.68 -13.42
C ASN A 470 -13.79 30.95 -12.80
N PHE A 471 -13.04 30.17 -13.59
CA PHE A 471 -11.78 29.57 -13.14
C PHE A 471 -10.70 30.62 -12.88
N ILE A 472 -10.54 31.60 -13.78
CA ILE A 472 -9.62 32.74 -13.60
C ILE A 472 -9.95 33.50 -12.32
N GLU A 473 -11.23 33.82 -12.13
CA GLU A 473 -11.70 34.54 -10.94
C GLU A 473 -11.50 33.73 -9.65
N ALA A 474 -11.78 32.42 -9.66
CA ALA A 474 -11.51 31.53 -8.54
C ALA A 474 -10.01 31.47 -8.18
N VAL A 475 -9.10 31.44 -9.16
CA VAL A 475 -7.66 31.53 -8.89
C VAL A 475 -7.29 32.89 -8.30
N CYS A 476 -7.85 33.99 -8.80
CA CYS A 476 -7.63 35.33 -8.24
C CYS A 476 -8.07 35.41 -6.77
N GLN A 477 -9.27 34.93 -6.44
CA GLN A 477 -9.81 34.90 -5.08
C GLN A 477 -8.93 34.04 -4.15
N ALA A 478 -8.59 32.81 -4.55
CA ALA A 478 -7.73 31.93 -3.76
C ALA A 478 -6.30 32.48 -3.57
N TYR A 479 -5.80 33.30 -4.50
CA TYR A 479 -4.45 33.88 -4.42
C TYR A 479 -4.39 35.17 -3.58
N THR A 480 -5.52 35.84 -3.35
CA THR A 480 -5.60 37.19 -2.74
C THR A 480 -6.39 37.27 -1.43
N ASP A 481 -7.49 36.53 -1.26
CA ASP A 481 -8.23 36.48 0.01
C ASP A 481 -7.60 35.46 0.97
N ALA A 482 -6.79 35.97 1.91
CA ALA A 482 -6.17 35.19 2.98
C ALA A 482 -7.18 34.43 3.86
N GLN A 483 -8.39 34.98 4.06
CA GLN A 483 -9.42 34.33 4.88
C GLN A 483 -10.09 33.19 4.11
N LEU A 484 -10.42 33.37 2.83
CA LEU A 484 -10.88 32.28 1.97
C LEU A 484 -9.84 31.17 1.86
N TRP A 485 -8.58 31.54 1.61
CA TRP A 485 -7.47 30.60 1.56
C TRP A 485 -7.40 29.74 2.83
N GLN A 486 -7.46 30.38 4.00
CA GLN A 486 -7.40 29.67 5.29
C GLN A 486 -8.62 28.76 5.50
N ARG A 487 -9.85 29.22 5.18
CA ARG A 487 -11.07 28.39 5.26
C ARG A 487 -10.97 27.15 4.39
N LEU A 488 -10.55 27.30 3.12
CA LEU A 488 -10.37 26.18 2.18
C LEU A 488 -9.30 25.21 2.69
N ALA A 489 -8.17 25.72 3.18
CA ALA A 489 -7.08 24.92 3.74
C ALA A 489 -7.51 24.13 4.98
N ASP A 490 -8.27 24.73 5.90
CA ASP A 490 -8.76 24.08 7.12
C ASP A 490 -9.82 23.01 6.83
N ASN A 491 -10.78 23.33 5.95
CA ASN A 491 -11.88 22.42 5.60
C ASN A 491 -11.40 21.25 4.75
N GLY A 492 -10.59 21.50 3.73
CA GLY A 492 -10.02 20.44 2.90
C GLY A 492 -9.14 19.48 3.70
N TYR A 493 -8.27 20.00 4.57
CA TYR A 493 -7.41 19.17 5.42
C TYR A 493 -8.23 18.27 6.36
N ARG A 494 -9.29 18.80 6.98
CA ARG A 494 -10.25 18.03 7.78
C ARG A 494 -11.00 16.98 6.94
N HIS A 495 -11.42 17.33 5.74
CA HIS A 495 -12.10 16.41 4.81
C HIS A 495 -11.23 15.20 4.44
N ILE A 496 -9.93 15.42 4.20
CA ILE A 496 -8.97 14.30 4.03
C ILE A 496 -8.82 13.50 5.32
N GLN A 497 -8.68 14.17 6.47
CA GLN A 497 -8.55 13.54 7.79
C GLN A 497 -9.66 12.51 8.03
N ASP A 498 -10.91 12.92 7.81
CA ASP A 498 -12.11 12.19 8.17
C ASP A 498 -12.50 11.11 7.13
N SER A 499 -12.14 11.30 5.84
CA SER A 499 -12.64 10.45 4.74
C SER A 499 -11.58 9.61 4.00
N TYR A 500 -10.31 10.04 3.97
CA TYR A 500 -9.32 9.52 3.02
C TYR A 500 -7.95 9.15 3.63
N THR A 501 -7.77 9.28 4.95
CA THR A 501 -6.52 8.87 5.60
C THR A 501 -6.28 7.35 5.50
N PRO A 502 -5.02 6.89 5.59
CA PRO A 502 -4.71 5.46 5.64
C PRO A 502 -5.53 4.69 6.67
N ARG A 503 -5.78 5.23 7.87
CA ARG A 503 -6.63 4.58 8.90
C ARG A 503 -8.08 4.39 8.43
N VAL A 504 -8.67 5.41 7.79
CA VAL A 504 -10.07 5.37 7.35
C VAL A 504 -10.26 4.39 6.19
N VAL A 505 -9.31 4.34 5.24
CA VAL A 505 -9.39 3.43 4.09
C VAL A 505 -8.92 2.01 4.44
N GLU A 506 -7.96 1.83 5.35
CA GLU A 506 -7.56 0.52 5.93
C GLU A 506 -8.79 -0.20 6.52
N GLU A 507 -9.68 0.52 7.21
CA GLU A 507 -10.93 -0.02 7.75
C GLU A 507 -11.95 -0.38 6.66
N LYS A 508 -12.12 0.45 5.62
CA LYS A 508 -12.98 0.12 4.46
C LYS A 508 -12.50 -1.15 3.74
N ILE A 509 -11.20 -1.26 3.51
CA ILE A 509 -10.57 -2.46 2.93
C ILE A 509 -10.81 -3.68 3.81
N ARG A 510 -10.65 -3.54 5.13
CA ARG A 510 -10.88 -4.61 6.11
C ARG A 510 -12.31 -5.15 6.03
N VAL A 511 -13.30 -4.26 6.10
CA VAL A 511 -14.73 -4.62 6.05
C VAL A 511 -15.09 -5.26 4.71
N ALA A 512 -14.66 -4.67 3.59
CA ALA A 512 -14.93 -5.21 2.25
C ALA A 512 -14.41 -6.65 2.07
N ILE A 513 -13.20 -6.95 2.57
CA ILE A 513 -12.57 -8.28 2.47
C ILE A 513 -13.24 -9.30 3.39
N GLU A 514 -13.70 -8.89 4.59
CA GLU A 514 -14.39 -9.78 5.53
C GLU A 514 -15.80 -10.16 5.04
N GLN A 515 -16.51 -9.25 4.40
CA GLN A 515 -17.83 -9.49 3.79
C GLN A 515 -17.84 -10.59 2.70
N LEU A 516 -16.68 -10.96 2.15
CA LEU A 516 -16.55 -12.09 1.21
C LEU A 516 -16.86 -13.44 1.88
N GLY A 517 -16.70 -13.53 3.21
CA GLY A 517 -16.74 -14.77 3.99
C GLY A 517 -15.49 -15.63 3.80
N LYS A 518 -15.25 -16.59 4.71
CA LYS A 518 -14.13 -17.53 4.54
C LYS A 518 -14.43 -18.53 3.41
N ARG A 519 -13.36 -19.05 2.79
CA ARG A 519 -13.40 -20.13 1.80
C ARG A 519 -14.18 -21.34 2.35
N GLY A 520 -15.35 -21.61 1.77
CA GLY A 520 -16.24 -22.72 2.14
C GLY A 520 -17.39 -22.37 3.10
N GLU A 521 -17.39 -21.20 3.75
CA GLU A 521 -18.51 -20.76 4.59
C GLU A 521 -19.66 -20.24 3.72
N LYS A 522 -20.86 -20.83 3.85
CA LYS A 522 -22.09 -20.17 3.39
C LYS A 522 -22.40 -19.01 4.36
N ARG A 523 -22.76 -17.84 3.82
CA ARG A 523 -23.16 -16.66 4.63
C ARG A 523 -24.31 -17.02 5.57
N ASP A 524 -24.01 -17.20 6.85
CA ASP A 524 -24.99 -17.44 7.90
C ASP A 524 -25.27 -16.14 8.67
N LYS A 525 -26.49 -15.62 8.51
CA LYS A 525 -26.89 -14.28 8.97
C LYS A 525 -27.01 -14.14 10.50
N HIS A 526 -26.83 -15.21 11.25
CA HIS A 526 -26.91 -15.16 12.71
C HIS A 526 -25.69 -14.50 13.37
N LEU A 527 -24.50 -14.64 12.79
CA LEU A 527 -23.26 -14.09 13.36
C LEU A 527 -23.18 -12.55 13.29
N GLU A 528 -23.76 -11.94 12.25
CA GLU A 528 -23.86 -10.48 12.10
C GLU A 528 -24.52 -9.80 13.32
N THR A 529 -25.43 -10.50 14.02
CA THR A 529 -26.11 -9.96 15.20
C THR A 529 -25.20 -9.91 16.43
N ILE A 530 -24.22 -10.81 16.53
CA ILE A 530 -23.33 -10.92 17.70
C ILE A 530 -22.16 -9.95 17.59
N GLU A 531 -21.50 -9.89 16.42
CA GLU A 531 -20.32 -9.02 16.23
C GLU A 531 -20.69 -7.52 16.33
N ASN A 532 -21.86 -7.12 15.81
CA ASN A 532 -22.37 -5.75 15.97
C ASN A 532 -22.70 -5.40 17.44
N GLN A 533 -23.10 -6.38 18.27
CA GLN A 533 -23.31 -6.16 19.70
C GLN A 533 -22.00 -6.00 20.48
N VAL A 534 -20.90 -6.64 20.06
CA VAL A 534 -19.58 -6.41 20.66
C VAL A 534 -19.05 -5.02 20.28
N PHE A 535 -19.02 -4.70 18.98
CA PHE A 535 -18.51 -3.41 18.48
C PHE A 535 -19.23 -2.20 19.07
N SER A 536 -20.56 -2.27 19.23
CA SER A 536 -21.36 -1.17 19.80
C SER A 536 -21.18 -0.95 21.31
N ASN A 537 -20.48 -1.86 22.01
CA ASN A 537 -20.08 -1.69 23.40
C ASN A 537 -18.64 -1.14 23.54
N GLU A 538 -17.71 -1.55 22.67
CA GLU A 538 -16.34 -1.00 22.69
C GLU A 538 -16.32 0.51 22.34
N VAL A 539 -17.07 0.93 21.32
CA VAL A 539 -17.20 2.36 20.95
C VAL A 539 -17.84 3.21 22.06
N LYS A 540 -18.63 2.58 22.96
CA LYS A 540 -19.19 3.25 24.16
C LYS A 540 -18.23 3.30 25.34
N ALA A 541 -17.18 2.47 25.37
CA ALA A 541 -16.14 2.55 26.39
C ALA A 541 -15.20 3.73 26.13
N ASP A 542 -14.69 3.86 24.91
CA ASP A 542 -13.77 4.95 24.51
C ASP A 542 -14.40 6.36 24.58
N SER A 543 -15.73 6.45 24.49
CA SER A 543 -16.49 7.71 24.61
C SER A 543 -16.89 8.07 26.04
N ALA A 544 -16.52 7.26 27.05
CA ALA A 544 -16.74 7.54 28.47
C ALA A 544 -15.47 8.00 29.21
N THR A 545 -14.35 8.20 28.50
CA THR A 545 -13.01 8.47 29.06
C THR A 545 -12.29 9.69 28.47
N ASN A 546 -13.03 10.65 27.92
CA ASN A 546 -12.56 12.01 27.58
C ASN A 546 -13.57 13.05 28.08
#